data_AF-K7YYQ0-F1
#
_entry.id   AF-K7YYQ0-F1
#
_cell.length_a   1.000
_cell.length_b   1.000
_cell.length_c   1.000
_cell.angle_alpha   90.00
_cell.angle_beta   90.00
_cell.angle_gamma   90.00
#
_symmetry.space_group_name_H-M   'P 1'
#
loop_
_entity.id
_entity.type
_entity.pdbx_description
1 polymer ?
#
loop_
_entity_poly.entity_id
_entity_poly.type
_entity_poly.pdbx_seq_one_letter_code
_entity_poly.pdbx_strand_id
1 'polypeptide(L)'
;MKNQHVLIVTHATEFFDTTRSAAAGIDQIVKEFKALGRPVIYLISDQSTEGYRQWYTQDRSPDFEIFSDGGEHNIPLAASEVTIAGGFFGSTDTLPGCHALSMRDAIRMHFELSQAPLTIHVPIQATYFYDEWKDQRDYLLKNHRPQIHSDAKYPFATMYFLREGNDGAGDDGNEQYFAHFFHPSRTENPNYRFGTFDDVSRKTHQFHFYVNDRLFESITESSKQPVHIKLETR
;
A
#
# COMPACT_ATOMS: atom_id res chain seq x y z
N MET A 1 19.66 1.92 3.18
CA MET A 1 19.84 0.95 2.07
C MET A 1 20.33 1.73 0.85
N LYS A 2 21.18 1.16 -0.02
CA LYS A 2 21.50 1.79 -1.32
C LYS A 2 20.20 2.00 -2.11
N ASN A 3 20.23 2.90 -3.09
CA ASN A 3 19.15 3.25 -4.04
C ASN A 3 18.60 2.02 -4.82
N GLN A 4 17.99 1.07 -4.11
CA GLN A 4 17.58 -0.25 -4.61
C GLN A 4 16.06 -0.38 -4.46
N HIS A 5 15.42 -0.85 -5.51
CA HIS A 5 14.01 -1.22 -5.53
C HIS A 5 13.76 -2.38 -4.55
N VAL A 6 12.94 -2.13 -3.52
CA VAL A 6 12.59 -3.10 -2.48
C VAL A 6 11.16 -3.63 -2.65
N LEU A 7 10.93 -4.85 -2.17
CA LEU A 7 9.59 -5.43 -1.99
C LEU A 7 9.19 -5.33 -0.53
N ILE A 8 8.02 -4.75 -0.26
CA ILE A 8 7.37 -4.74 1.05
C ILE A 8 6.15 -5.64 0.97
N VAL A 9 6.07 -6.65 1.83
CA VAL A 9 4.94 -7.58 1.94
C VAL A 9 4.15 -7.26 3.20
N THR A 10 2.93 -6.76 3.04
CA THR A 10 2.08 -6.33 4.16
C THR A 10 1.17 -7.46 4.60
N HIS A 11 1.35 -7.94 5.84
CA HIS A 11 0.38 -8.78 6.54
C HIS A 11 -0.03 -10.08 5.81
N ALA A 12 0.93 -10.79 5.21
CA ALA A 12 0.69 -12.05 4.50
C ALA A 12 0.40 -13.25 5.43
N THR A 13 -0.66 -13.15 6.23
CA THR A 13 -1.11 -14.15 7.21
C THR A 13 -2.59 -14.48 7.01
N GLU A 14 -2.98 -15.68 7.44
CA GLU A 14 -4.38 -16.14 7.37
C GLU A 14 -5.33 -15.33 8.25
N PHE A 15 -4.81 -14.60 9.24
CA PHE A 15 -5.61 -13.68 10.05
C PHE A 15 -6.26 -12.60 9.17
N PHE A 16 -5.52 -12.07 8.19
CA PHE A 16 -6.02 -11.03 7.29
C PHE A 16 -6.57 -11.59 5.97
N ASP A 17 -5.95 -12.63 5.41
CA ASP A 17 -6.38 -13.26 4.15
C ASP A 17 -6.62 -14.75 4.38
N THR A 18 -7.80 -15.05 4.95
CA THR A 18 -8.23 -16.40 5.33
C THR A 18 -8.24 -17.38 4.16
N THR A 19 -8.44 -16.88 2.94
CA THR A 19 -8.45 -17.69 1.72
C THR A 19 -7.09 -17.86 1.08
N ARG A 20 -6.06 -17.17 1.60
CA ARG A 20 -4.71 -17.11 1.02
C ARG A 20 -4.74 -16.66 -0.46
N SER A 21 -5.67 -15.78 -0.80
CA SER A 21 -5.95 -15.34 -2.17
C SER A 21 -4.74 -14.71 -2.86
N ALA A 22 -3.82 -14.11 -2.11
CA ALA A 22 -2.60 -13.50 -2.63
C ALA A 22 -1.35 -14.40 -2.56
N ALA A 23 -1.43 -15.58 -1.95
CA ALA A 23 -0.25 -16.39 -1.60
C ALA A 23 0.63 -16.74 -2.79
N ALA A 24 0.03 -17.24 -3.87
CA ALA A 24 0.78 -17.63 -5.08
C ALA A 24 1.48 -16.43 -5.74
N GLY A 25 0.81 -15.26 -5.77
CA GLY A 25 1.40 -14.04 -6.30
C GLY A 25 2.53 -13.52 -5.44
N ILE A 26 2.38 -13.55 -4.11
CA ILE A 26 3.42 -13.15 -3.16
C ILE A 26 4.64 -14.07 -3.30
N ASP A 27 4.44 -15.39 -3.31
CA ASP A 27 5.55 -16.35 -3.46
C ASP A 27 6.33 -16.14 -4.76
N GLN A 28 5.62 -15.88 -5.86
CA GLN A 28 6.23 -15.62 -7.16
C GLN A 28 7.08 -14.34 -7.12
N ILE A 29 6.53 -13.22 -6.63
CA ILE A 29 7.26 -11.95 -6.66
C ILE A 29 8.42 -11.92 -5.65
N VAL A 30 8.28 -12.59 -4.50
CA VAL A 30 9.37 -12.75 -3.53
C VAL A 30 10.53 -13.52 -4.17
N LYS A 31 10.23 -14.61 -4.89
CA LYS A 31 11.24 -15.37 -5.63
C LYS A 31 11.96 -14.50 -6.67
N GLU A 32 11.23 -13.67 -7.41
CA GLU A 32 11.81 -12.75 -8.41
C GLU A 32 12.73 -11.71 -7.77
N PHE A 33 12.31 -11.07 -6.68
CA PHE A 33 13.13 -10.10 -5.95
C PHE A 33 14.41 -10.73 -5.40
N LYS A 34 14.30 -11.91 -4.78
CA LYS A 34 15.45 -12.65 -4.27
C LYS A 34 16.41 -13.09 -5.37
N ALA A 35 15.89 -13.53 -6.52
CA ALA A 35 16.73 -13.90 -7.66
C ALA A 35 17.54 -12.71 -8.22
N LEU A 36 17.03 -11.49 -8.08
CA LEU A 36 17.70 -10.25 -8.46
C LEU A 36 18.58 -9.66 -7.33
N GLY A 37 18.67 -10.32 -6.17
CA GLY A 37 19.37 -9.80 -5.00
C GLY A 37 18.76 -8.50 -4.45
N ARG A 38 17.45 -8.31 -4.64
CA ARG A 38 16.70 -7.17 -4.14
C ARG A 38 16.09 -7.48 -2.77
N PRO A 39 16.08 -6.53 -1.83
CA PRO A 39 15.54 -6.76 -0.49
C PRO A 39 14.04 -7.07 -0.47
N VAL A 40 13.67 -8.03 0.37
CA VAL A 40 12.28 -8.39 0.72
C VAL A 40 12.04 -8.13 2.20
N ILE A 41 11.08 -7.26 2.49
CA ILE A 41 10.73 -6.84 3.84
C ILE A 41 9.29 -7.29 4.13
N TYR A 42 9.08 -7.97 5.25
CA TYR A 42 7.74 -8.35 5.72
C TYR A 42 7.28 -7.46 6.85
N LEU A 43 6.06 -6.93 6.74
CA LEU A 43 5.35 -6.25 7.81
C LEU A 43 4.43 -7.27 8.50
N ILE A 44 4.66 -7.52 9.78
CA ILE A 44 4.01 -8.61 10.54
C ILE A 44 3.31 -8.03 11.76
N SER A 45 2.04 -8.37 11.98
CA SER A 45 1.25 -7.89 13.13
C SER A 45 1.37 -8.77 14.38
N ASP A 46 1.87 -10.01 14.25
CA ASP A 46 2.11 -10.90 15.38
C ASP A 46 3.42 -11.69 15.19
N GLN A 47 4.42 -11.39 16.01
CA GLN A 47 5.72 -12.08 16.04
C GLN A 47 5.77 -13.22 17.07
N SER A 48 4.62 -13.69 17.55
CA SER A 48 4.51 -14.89 18.37
C SER A 48 4.62 -16.16 17.51
N THR A 49 4.82 -17.30 18.17
CA THR A 49 4.76 -18.62 17.52
C THR A 49 3.45 -18.85 16.77
N GLU A 50 2.33 -18.30 17.25
CA GLU A 50 1.03 -18.47 16.59
C GLU A 50 0.91 -17.59 15.34
N GLY A 51 1.31 -16.31 15.42
CA GLY A 51 1.40 -15.42 14.26
C GLY A 51 2.26 -16.01 13.14
N TYR A 52 3.42 -16.58 13.50
CA TYR A 52 4.29 -17.26 12.52
C TYR A 52 3.68 -18.52 11.90
N ARG A 53 2.76 -19.23 12.58
CA ARG A 53 2.02 -20.35 11.98
C ARG A 53 1.01 -19.89 10.94
N GLN A 54 0.41 -18.72 11.15
CA GLN A 54 -0.58 -18.14 10.25
C GLN A 54 0.02 -17.49 9.01
N TRP A 55 1.31 -17.15 9.04
CA TRP A 55 2.03 -16.68 7.86
C TRP A 55 1.94 -17.75 6.76
N TYR A 56 1.33 -17.44 5.62
CA TYR A 56 1.03 -18.45 4.59
C TYR A 56 2.02 -18.52 3.42
N THR A 57 2.97 -17.60 3.30
CA THR A 57 3.92 -17.59 2.17
C THR A 57 4.97 -18.68 2.31
N GLN A 58 5.52 -19.15 1.19
CA GLN A 58 6.61 -20.13 1.15
C GLN A 58 7.92 -19.55 1.67
N ASP A 59 8.13 -18.25 1.52
CA ASP A 59 9.30 -17.61 2.09
C ASP A 59 9.22 -17.57 3.62
N ARG A 60 10.22 -18.18 4.25
CA ARG A 60 10.42 -18.24 5.72
C ARG A 60 11.72 -17.60 6.16
N SER A 61 12.40 -16.90 5.26
CA SER A 61 13.68 -16.26 5.52
C SER A 61 13.71 -14.88 4.86
N PRO A 62 12.87 -13.94 5.30
CA PRO A 62 12.90 -12.59 4.76
C PRO A 62 14.26 -11.92 5.02
N ASP A 63 14.62 -10.90 4.24
CA ASP A 63 15.81 -10.09 4.56
C ASP A 63 15.57 -9.29 5.86
N PHE A 64 14.33 -8.83 6.03
CA PHE A 64 13.87 -8.14 7.24
C PHE A 64 12.42 -8.50 7.55
N GLU A 65 12.13 -8.68 8.83
CA GLU A 65 10.78 -8.69 9.38
C GLU A 65 10.63 -7.50 10.33
N ILE A 66 9.50 -6.79 10.22
CA ILE A 66 9.22 -5.59 11.00
C ILE A 66 7.83 -5.73 11.59
N PHE A 67 7.75 -5.55 12.92
CA PHE A 67 6.45 -5.44 13.58
C PHE A 67 5.69 -4.23 13.05
N SER A 68 4.46 -4.48 12.63
CA SER A 68 3.56 -3.49 12.04
C SER A 68 2.14 -3.96 12.29
N ASP A 69 1.39 -3.24 13.10
CA ASP A 69 0.04 -3.66 13.50
C ASP A 69 -1.01 -3.34 12.42
N GLY A 70 -0.90 -2.14 11.83
CA GLY A 70 -1.78 -1.62 10.79
C GLY A 70 -1.13 -1.45 9.43
N GLY A 71 0.09 -1.98 9.19
CA GLY A 71 0.84 -1.75 7.95
C GLY A 71 1.74 -0.50 7.99
N GLU A 72 1.82 0.16 9.15
CA GLU A 72 2.69 1.29 9.41
C GLU A 72 4.17 0.90 9.42
N HIS A 73 5.05 1.79 8.96
CA HIS A 73 6.49 1.58 9.05
C HIS A 73 7.32 2.87 8.92
N ASN A 74 8.60 2.79 9.30
CA ASN A 74 9.60 3.86 9.08
C ASN A 74 10.80 3.39 8.24
N ILE A 75 10.56 2.45 7.31
CA ILE A 75 11.60 1.93 6.41
C ILE A 75 12.18 3.10 5.59
N PRO A 76 13.48 3.40 5.69
CA PRO A 76 14.10 4.45 4.87
C PRO A 76 14.15 4.02 3.40
N LEU A 77 13.47 4.77 2.53
CA LEU A 77 13.45 4.54 1.08
C LEU A 77 14.10 5.72 0.37
N ALA A 78 15.14 5.48 -0.43
CA ALA A 78 15.70 6.52 -1.31
C ALA A 78 15.47 6.19 -2.80
N ALA A 79 14.95 4.98 -3.08
CA ALA A 79 14.69 4.46 -4.40
C ALA A 79 13.46 5.10 -5.02
N SER A 80 13.55 5.44 -6.30
CA SER A 80 12.41 5.92 -7.10
C SER A 80 11.37 4.85 -7.40
N GLU A 81 11.59 3.61 -6.97
CA GLU A 81 10.67 2.48 -7.19
C GLU A 81 10.58 1.63 -5.92
N VAL A 82 9.36 1.26 -5.54
CA VAL A 82 9.04 0.30 -4.48
C VAL A 82 7.90 -0.60 -4.95
N THR A 83 7.96 -1.89 -4.61
CA THR A 83 6.82 -2.79 -4.81
C THR A 83 6.19 -3.12 -3.48
N ILE A 84 4.87 -3.03 -3.40
CA ILE A 84 4.12 -3.33 -2.18
C ILE A 84 3.06 -4.40 -2.48
N ALA A 85 3.20 -5.55 -1.82
CA ALA A 85 2.29 -6.69 -1.91
C ALA A 85 1.57 -6.92 -0.57
N GLY A 86 0.67 -7.89 -0.52
CA GLY A 86 -0.17 -8.16 0.64
C GLY A 86 -1.41 -7.26 0.69
N GLY A 87 -1.90 -6.95 1.88
CA GLY A 87 -3.22 -6.33 2.02
C GLY A 87 -3.51 -5.82 3.43
N PHE A 88 -4.72 -5.34 3.71
CA PHE A 88 -5.83 -5.16 2.75
C PHE A 88 -5.60 -3.98 1.81
N PHE A 89 -5.89 -4.16 0.52
CA PHE A 89 -5.85 -3.08 -0.48
C PHE A 89 -6.93 -2.03 -0.24
N GLY A 90 -6.51 -0.77 -0.28
CA GLY A 90 -7.36 0.40 -0.17
C GLY A 90 -7.75 0.77 1.26
N SER A 91 -8.20 2.00 1.49
CA SER A 91 -8.46 2.61 2.79
C SER A 91 -9.61 3.62 2.69
N THR A 92 -10.69 3.40 3.46
CA THR A 92 -11.89 4.26 3.54
C THR A 92 -12.26 4.50 4.99
N ASP A 93 -13.17 5.45 5.27
CA ASP A 93 -13.62 5.80 6.63
C ASP A 93 -13.99 4.61 7.53
N THR A 94 -14.46 3.51 6.93
CA THR A 94 -14.84 2.29 7.64
C THR A 94 -13.77 1.18 7.59
N LEU A 95 -12.74 1.32 6.75
CA LEU A 95 -11.74 0.30 6.45
C LEU A 95 -10.32 0.91 6.47
N PRO A 96 -9.52 0.71 7.53
CA PRO A 96 -8.24 1.41 7.67
C PRO A 96 -7.17 1.03 6.63
N GLY A 97 -7.26 -0.15 6.01
CA GLY A 97 -6.49 -0.49 4.81
C GLY A 97 -4.98 -0.60 5.00
N CYS A 98 -4.49 -1.73 5.52
CA CYS A 98 -3.07 -1.85 5.89
C CYS A 98 -2.10 -1.61 4.71
N HIS A 99 -2.48 -2.03 3.50
CA HIS A 99 -1.66 -1.86 2.31
C HIS A 99 -1.55 -0.38 1.90
N ALA A 100 -2.64 0.37 1.99
CA ALA A 100 -2.65 1.79 1.68
C ALA A 100 -1.86 2.61 2.73
N LEU A 101 -1.91 2.21 4.01
CA LEU A 101 -1.05 2.79 5.04
C LEU A 101 0.44 2.49 4.80
N SER A 102 0.79 1.27 4.37
CA SER A 102 2.16 0.97 3.94
C SER A 102 2.59 1.82 2.74
N MET A 103 1.72 2.02 1.73
CA MET A 103 2.02 2.94 0.62
C MET A 103 2.27 4.36 1.12
N ARG A 104 1.41 4.86 2.02
CA ARG A 104 1.54 6.20 2.58
C ARG A 104 2.89 6.39 3.27
N ASP A 105 3.29 5.43 4.10
CA ASP A 105 4.59 5.49 4.78
C ASP A 105 5.75 5.33 3.80
N ALA A 106 5.61 4.54 2.73
CA ALA A 106 6.61 4.48 1.67
C ALA A 106 6.80 5.83 0.96
N ILE A 107 5.70 6.55 0.67
CA ILE A 107 5.73 7.89 0.07
C ILE A 107 6.44 8.87 1.01
N ARG A 108 6.02 8.93 2.27
CA ARG A 108 6.60 9.82 3.28
C ARG A 108 8.10 9.56 3.42
N MET A 109 8.47 8.30 3.66
CA MET A 109 9.87 7.93 3.89
C MET A 109 10.75 8.16 2.65
N HIS A 110 10.20 8.05 1.44
CA HIS A 110 10.88 8.42 0.20
C HIS A 110 11.20 9.91 0.13
N PHE A 111 10.19 10.76 0.35
CA PHE A 111 10.38 12.21 0.21
C PHE A 111 11.12 12.88 1.37
N GLU A 112 11.32 12.18 2.49
CA GLU A 112 12.29 12.57 3.52
C GLU A 112 13.75 12.43 3.05
N LEU A 113 14.03 11.58 2.06
CA LEU A 113 15.39 11.22 1.64
C LEU A 113 15.70 11.57 0.17
N SER A 114 14.66 11.75 -0.65
CA SER A 114 14.76 11.99 -2.08
C SER A 114 13.77 13.06 -2.53
N GLN A 115 14.05 13.69 -3.66
CA GLN A 115 13.13 14.61 -4.34
C GLN A 115 12.74 14.10 -5.73
N ALA A 116 13.19 12.91 -6.10
CA ALA A 116 12.85 12.28 -7.36
C ALA A 116 11.39 11.77 -7.34
N PRO A 117 10.72 11.66 -8.49
CA PRO A 117 9.48 10.92 -8.61
C PRO A 117 9.56 9.53 -7.97
N LEU A 118 8.46 9.09 -7.37
CA LEU A 118 8.31 7.76 -6.79
C LEU A 118 7.32 6.95 -7.61
N THR A 119 7.65 5.69 -7.92
CA THR A 119 6.73 4.71 -8.46
C THR A 119 6.49 3.61 -7.43
N ILE A 120 5.21 3.37 -7.13
CA ILE A 120 4.75 2.27 -6.29
C ILE A 120 4.09 1.24 -7.21
N HIS A 121 4.68 0.05 -7.25
CA HIS A 121 4.15 -1.09 -7.98
C HIS A 121 3.24 -1.91 -7.07
N VAL A 122 2.04 -2.21 -7.56
CA VAL A 122 1.01 -2.96 -6.85
C VAL A 122 0.63 -4.18 -7.68
N PRO A 123 1.32 -5.32 -7.51
CA PRO A 123 1.00 -6.57 -8.17
C PRO A 123 -0.34 -7.12 -7.65
N ILE A 124 -1.42 -6.94 -8.41
CA ILE A 124 -2.79 -7.33 -8.00
C ILE A 124 -2.89 -8.82 -7.68
N GLN A 125 -2.11 -9.67 -8.37
CA GLN A 125 -2.02 -11.10 -8.08
C GLN A 125 -1.43 -11.43 -6.71
N ALA A 126 -0.59 -10.53 -6.17
CA ALA A 126 0.06 -10.62 -4.87
C ALA A 126 -0.58 -9.68 -3.83
N THR A 127 -1.77 -9.14 -4.13
CA THR A 127 -2.49 -8.21 -3.26
C THR A 127 -3.89 -8.75 -2.98
N TYR A 128 -4.27 -8.81 -1.70
CA TYR A 128 -5.61 -9.21 -1.28
C TYR A 128 -6.45 -7.98 -0.90
N PHE A 129 -7.74 -8.08 -1.16
CA PHE A 129 -8.71 -7.00 -0.99
C PHE A 129 -9.63 -7.34 0.18
N TYR A 130 -10.34 -6.34 0.68
CA TYR A 130 -11.52 -6.58 1.52
C TYR A 130 -12.55 -7.43 0.76
N ASP A 131 -13.37 -8.18 1.50
CA ASP A 131 -14.39 -9.06 0.92
C ASP A 131 -15.37 -8.28 0.04
N GLU A 132 -15.68 -7.04 0.40
CA GLU A 132 -16.54 -6.11 -0.34
C GLU A 132 -15.94 -5.73 -1.71
N TRP A 133 -14.63 -5.86 -1.90
CA TRP A 133 -13.92 -5.46 -3.12
C TRP A 133 -13.25 -6.64 -3.84
N LYS A 134 -13.48 -7.89 -3.40
CA LYS A 134 -12.89 -9.07 -4.03
C LYS A 134 -13.28 -9.24 -5.50
N ASP A 135 -14.54 -8.95 -5.84
CA ASP A 135 -15.03 -9.08 -7.23
C ASP A 135 -14.31 -8.09 -8.14
N GLN A 136 -13.94 -6.92 -7.62
CA GLN A 136 -13.19 -5.90 -8.35
C GLN A 136 -11.72 -6.31 -8.55
N ARG A 137 -11.11 -6.97 -7.55
CA ARG A 137 -9.79 -7.61 -7.71
C ARG A 137 -9.81 -8.64 -8.84
N ASP A 138 -10.78 -9.56 -8.81
CA ASP A 138 -10.90 -10.61 -9.81
C ASP A 138 -11.20 -10.03 -11.20
N TYR A 139 -12.00 -8.97 -11.26
CA TYR A 139 -12.22 -8.22 -12.48
C TYR A 139 -10.92 -7.61 -13.03
N LEU A 140 -10.10 -6.98 -12.18
CA LEU A 140 -8.80 -6.41 -12.56
C LEU A 140 -7.85 -7.47 -13.11
N LEU A 141 -7.77 -8.64 -12.45
CA LEU A 141 -6.95 -9.77 -12.90
C LEU A 141 -7.40 -10.31 -14.26
N LYS A 142 -8.71 -10.37 -14.51
CA LYS A 142 -9.28 -10.92 -15.75
C LYS A 142 -9.26 -9.94 -16.93
N ASN A 143 -9.55 -8.66 -16.67
CA ASN A 143 -9.82 -7.67 -17.72
C ASN A 143 -8.68 -6.65 -17.89
N HIS A 144 -7.73 -6.61 -16.95
CA HIS A 144 -6.57 -5.71 -16.95
C HIS A 144 -6.94 -4.22 -17.06
N ARG A 145 -8.17 -3.86 -16.66
CA ARG A 145 -8.73 -2.51 -16.67
C ARG A 145 -9.70 -2.37 -15.49
N PRO A 146 -9.76 -1.22 -14.82
CA PRO A 146 -10.78 -0.98 -13.80
C PRO A 146 -12.10 -0.58 -14.45
N GLN A 147 -13.22 -1.02 -13.87
CA GLN A 147 -14.54 -0.42 -14.07
C GLN A 147 -14.94 0.26 -12.77
N ILE A 148 -15.12 1.57 -12.80
CA ILE A 148 -15.55 2.35 -11.64
C ILE A 148 -16.69 3.24 -12.10
N HIS A 149 -17.86 3.04 -11.51
CA HIS A 149 -19.05 3.84 -11.75
C HIS A 149 -19.22 4.77 -10.56
N SER A 150 -18.86 6.05 -10.73
CA SER A 150 -19.01 7.06 -9.68
C SER A 150 -19.04 8.45 -10.31
N ASP A 151 -19.82 9.35 -9.73
CA ASP A 151 -19.88 10.77 -10.11
C ASP A 151 -18.77 11.60 -9.46
N ALA A 152 -17.92 10.97 -8.62
CA ALA A 152 -16.79 11.63 -7.99
C ALA A 152 -15.77 12.14 -9.02
N LYS A 153 -15.11 13.26 -8.72
CA LYS A 153 -14.05 13.84 -9.57
C LYS A 153 -12.86 12.88 -9.76
N TYR A 154 -12.54 12.07 -8.74
CA TYR A 154 -11.42 11.13 -8.70
C TYR A 154 -11.90 9.74 -8.24
N PRO A 155 -12.71 9.04 -9.06
CA PRO A 155 -13.45 7.87 -8.61
C PRO A 155 -12.56 6.72 -8.12
N PHE A 156 -11.37 6.52 -8.69
CA PHE A 156 -10.44 5.47 -8.22
C PHE A 156 -9.78 5.86 -6.90
N ALA A 157 -9.22 7.06 -6.83
CA ALA A 157 -8.56 7.53 -5.62
C ALA A 157 -9.56 7.62 -4.46
N THR A 158 -10.78 8.12 -4.67
CA THR A 158 -11.85 8.12 -3.65
C THR A 158 -12.24 6.72 -3.20
N MET A 159 -12.25 5.74 -4.09
CA MET A 159 -12.62 4.37 -3.73
C MET A 159 -11.58 3.68 -2.84
N TYR A 160 -10.29 3.97 -3.04
CA TYR A 160 -9.21 3.17 -2.44
C TYR A 160 -8.23 3.94 -1.58
N PHE A 161 -8.09 5.25 -1.71
CA PHE A 161 -6.96 5.96 -1.11
C PHE A 161 -7.34 7.25 -0.41
N LEU A 162 -8.40 7.91 -0.84
CA LEU A 162 -8.77 9.22 -0.34
C LEU A 162 -9.85 9.11 0.73
N ARG A 163 -9.61 9.81 1.83
CA ARG A 163 -10.51 9.89 2.99
C ARG A 163 -10.91 11.34 3.26
N GLU A 164 -12.16 11.57 3.67
CA GLU A 164 -12.67 12.88 4.10
C GLU A 164 -12.52 13.05 5.62
N GLY A 165 -11.43 13.71 6.06
CA GLY A 165 -11.25 14.16 7.44
C GLY A 165 -11.20 13.07 8.52
N ASN A 166 -10.87 13.41 9.77
CA ASN A 166 -10.79 12.45 10.87
C ASN A 166 -12.17 12.11 11.49
N ASP A 167 -13.23 12.85 11.10
CA ASP A 167 -14.48 12.97 11.85
C ASP A 167 -15.75 12.57 11.05
N GLY A 168 -15.58 11.96 9.88
CA GLY A 168 -16.67 11.35 9.11
C GLY A 168 -17.44 12.30 8.20
N ALA A 169 -17.71 11.80 6.99
CA ALA A 169 -18.70 12.26 6.01
C ALA A 169 -18.70 13.76 5.68
N GLY A 170 -18.09 14.11 4.55
CA GLY A 170 -18.29 15.41 3.95
C GLY A 170 -17.53 15.58 2.65
N ASP A 171 -18.24 15.40 1.53
CA ASP A 171 -17.89 15.87 0.18
C ASP A 171 -17.94 17.42 0.13
N ASP A 172 -17.29 18.07 1.10
CA ASP A 172 -17.14 19.53 1.12
C ASP A 172 -15.98 19.97 0.20
N GLY A 173 -15.25 19.00 -0.35
CA GLY A 173 -14.18 19.21 -1.31
C GLY A 173 -12.90 19.78 -0.71
N ASN A 174 -12.71 19.83 0.62
CA ASN A 174 -11.61 20.61 1.20
C ASN A 174 -10.39 19.79 1.65
N GLU A 175 -10.49 18.57 2.18
CA GLU A 175 -9.29 17.80 2.61
C GLU A 175 -9.41 16.30 2.39
N GLN A 176 -8.68 15.79 1.40
CA GLN A 176 -8.55 14.35 1.14
C GLN A 176 -7.12 13.89 1.43
N TYR A 177 -6.98 13.15 2.53
CA TYR A 177 -5.72 12.53 2.97
C TYR A 177 -5.52 11.19 2.27
N PHE A 178 -4.27 10.81 2.02
CA PHE A 178 -3.96 9.48 1.50
C PHE A 178 -3.93 8.47 2.65
N ALA A 179 -4.88 7.53 2.66
CA ALA A 179 -5.08 6.47 3.66
C ALA A 179 -5.32 6.94 5.11
N HIS A 180 -5.86 6.04 5.94
CA HIS A 180 -6.03 6.26 7.36
C HIS A 180 -4.70 6.46 8.08
N PHE A 181 -4.73 7.25 9.16
CA PHE A 181 -3.65 7.28 10.12
C PHE A 181 -3.64 6.00 10.92
N PHE A 182 -2.45 5.44 11.10
CA PHE A 182 -2.23 4.53 12.20
C PHE A 182 -2.58 5.26 13.50
N HIS A 183 -3.64 4.81 14.15
CA HIS A 183 -4.10 5.37 15.42
C HIS A 183 -3.89 4.34 16.54
N PRO A 184 -2.65 4.06 16.92
CA PRO A 184 -2.40 3.17 18.02
C PRO A 184 -2.81 3.88 19.30
N SER A 185 -3.47 3.15 20.19
CA SER A 185 -3.16 3.36 21.59
C SER A 185 -1.63 3.20 21.68
N ARG A 186 -0.88 4.21 22.18
CA ARG A 186 0.59 4.34 22.08
C ARG A 186 1.43 3.11 22.52
N THR A 187 0.79 2.04 22.97
CA THR A 187 1.34 0.78 23.45
C THR A 187 1.70 -0.24 22.36
N GLU A 188 1.11 -0.20 21.17
CA GLU A 188 1.26 -1.29 20.18
C GLU A 188 2.57 -1.23 19.39
N ASN A 189 3.02 -0.04 18.96
CA ASN A 189 4.29 0.14 18.25
C ASN A 189 5.06 1.40 18.72
N PRO A 190 5.80 1.33 19.85
CA PRO A 190 6.45 2.50 20.44
C PRO A 190 7.59 3.07 19.58
N ASN A 191 8.09 2.31 18.61
CA ASN A 191 9.18 2.73 17.73
C ASN A 191 8.68 3.38 16.43
N TYR A 192 7.36 3.40 16.19
CA TYR A 192 6.79 4.07 15.03
C TYR A 192 6.82 5.59 15.22
N ARG A 193 7.63 6.27 14.40
CA ARG A 193 7.59 7.72 14.23
C ARG A 193 6.40 8.10 13.35
N PHE A 194 5.38 8.68 13.98
CA PHE A 194 4.21 9.22 13.30
C PHE A 194 4.60 10.33 12.32
N GLY A 195 4.04 10.26 11.11
CA GLY A 195 3.96 11.40 10.22
C GLY A 195 2.86 12.38 10.62
N THR A 196 2.72 13.46 9.87
CA THR A 196 1.60 14.41 9.95
C THR A 196 0.58 14.18 8.83
N PHE A 197 -0.63 14.70 9.01
CA PHE A 197 -1.70 14.71 8.00
C PHE A 197 -1.27 15.27 6.64
N ASP A 198 -0.39 16.27 6.66
CA ASP A 198 0.07 16.93 5.44
C ASP A 198 1.21 16.19 4.74
N ASP A 199 1.85 15.22 5.39
CA ASP A 199 3.02 14.53 4.84
C ASP A 199 2.69 13.84 3.52
N VAL A 200 1.47 13.29 3.37
CA VAL A 200 1.01 12.64 2.14
C VAL A 200 -0.46 12.98 1.88
N SER A 201 -0.68 14.00 1.05
CA SER A 201 -2.02 14.43 0.63
C SER A 201 -2.00 14.98 -0.79
N ARG A 202 -3.19 15.18 -1.38
CA ARG A 202 -3.32 15.83 -2.70
C ARG A 202 -2.79 17.28 -2.74
N LYS A 203 -2.65 17.92 -1.56
CA LYS A 203 -2.06 19.26 -1.45
C LYS A 203 -0.53 19.19 -1.54
N THR A 204 0.06 18.07 -1.13
CA THR A 204 1.51 17.92 -1.05
C THR A 204 2.14 17.07 -2.13
N HIS A 205 1.36 16.31 -2.91
CA HIS A 205 1.85 15.45 -3.97
C HIS A 205 0.93 15.45 -5.18
N GLN A 206 1.50 15.18 -6.36
CA GLN A 206 0.73 14.80 -7.53
C GLN A 206 0.59 13.29 -7.55
N PHE A 207 -0.63 12.78 -7.75
CA PHE A 207 -0.87 11.34 -7.86
C PHE A 207 -1.26 10.98 -9.28
N HIS A 208 -0.63 9.93 -9.80
CA HIS A 208 -0.95 9.36 -11.10
C HIS A 208 -1.20 7.87 -10.92
N PHE A 209 -2.42 7.44 -11.20
CA PHE A 209 -2.83 6.07 -11.07
C PHE A 209 -2.83 5.40 -12.43
N TYR A 210 -2.14 4.27 -12.51
CA TYR A 210 -2.02 3.48 -13.73
C TYR A 210 -2.57 2.09 -13.50
N VAL A 211 -3.12 1.50 -14.56
CA VAL A 211 -3.30 0.04 -14.63
C VAL A 211 -2.37 -0.48 -15.70
N ASN A 212 -1.42 -1.30 -15.27
CA ASN A 212 -0.18 -1.60 -15.99
C ASN A 212 0.51 -0.28 -16.37
N ASP A 213 0.73 -0.02 -17.66
CA ASP A 213 1.37 1.22 -18.16
C ASP A 213 0.38 2.26 -18.70
N ARG A 214 -0.92 2.08 -18.48
CA ARG A 214 -1.94 3.02 -18.93
C ARG A 214 -2.39 3.92 -17.80
N LEU A 215 -2.18 5.22 -17.94
CA LEU A 215 -2.73 6.23 -17.03
C LEU A 215 -4.25 6.12 -17.03
N PHE A 216 -4.82 5.96 -15.84
CA PHE A 216 -6.26 5.84 -15.64
C PHE A 216 -6.83 7.10 -14.96
N GLU A 217 -6.15 7.62 -13.95
CA GLU A 217 -6.59 8.78 -13.18
C GLU A 217 -5.38 9.62 -12.74
N SER A 218 -5.56 10.94 -12.62
CA SER A 218 -4.50 11.84 -12.19
C SER A 218 -5.03 13.01 -11.35
N ILE A 219 -4.34 13.28 -10.25
CA ILE A 219 -4.60 14.38 -9.32
C ILE A 219 -3.36 15.28 -9.33
N THR A 220 -3.50 16.48 -9.90
CA THR A 220 -2.38 17.42 -10.16
C THR A 220 -2.53 18.76 -9.44
N GLU A 221 -3.29 18.78 -8.34
CA GLU A 221 -3.59 19.99 -7.57
C GLU A 221 -2.37 20.56 -6.83
N SER A 222 -1.35 19.73 -6.58
CA SER A 222 -0.07 20.16 -6.01
C SER A 222 0.95 20.52 -7.08
N SER A 223 1.84 21.48 -6.79
CA SER A 223 3.03 21.79 -7.59
C SER A 223 4.24 20.91 -7.25
N LYS A 224 4.09 19.98 -6.30
CA LYS A 224 5.16 19.13 -5.77
C LYS A 224 5.33 17.84 -6.56
N GLN A 225 6.25 16.99 -6.09
CA GLN A 225 6.77 15.81 -6.78
C GLN A 225 5.67 14.78 -7.11
N PRO A 226 5.78 14.10 -8.27
CA PRO A 226 4.81 13.09 -8.67
C PRO A 226 5.05 11.74 -7.98
N VAL A 227 3.93 11.11 -7.61
CA VAL A 227 3.81 9.73 -7.17
C VAL A 227 3.01 8.97 -8.23
N HIS A 228 3.62 7.91 -8.76
CA HIS A 228 2.98 7.00 -9.71
C HIS A 228 2.57 5.73 -8.96
N ILE A 229 1.28 5.41 -8.94
CA ILE A 229 0.77 4.17 -8.36
C ILE A 229 0.33 3.27 -9.52
N LYS A 230 1.03 2.15 -9.71
CA LYS A 230 0.82 1.23 -10.82
C LYS A 230 0.16 -0.05 -10.33
N LEU A 231 -1.09 -0.29 -10.72
CA LEU A 231 -1.75 -1.58 -10.52
C LEU A 231 -1.32 -2.55 -11.61
N GLU A 232 -0.50 -3.53 -11.26
CA GLU A 232 0.04 -4.52 -12.18
C GLU A 232 -0.87 -5.75 -12.17
N THR A 233 -1.51 -6.01 -13.31
CA THR A 233 -2.55 -7.05 -13.46
C THR A 233 -2.08 -8.22 -14.32
N ARG A 234 -0.80 -8.29 -14.64
CA ARG A 234 -0.18 -9.26 -15.54
C ARG A 234 0.96 -9.99 -14.85
#